data_AF-A0A3M8G739-F1
#
_entry.id   AF-A0A3M8G739-F1
#
_cell.length_a   1.000
_cell.length_b   1.000
_cell.length_c   1.000
_cell.angle_alpha   90.00
_cell.angle_beta   90.00
_cell.angle_gamma   90.00
#
_symmetry.space_group_name_H-M   'P 1'
#
loop_
_entity.id
_entity.type
_entity.pdbx_description
1 polymer ?
#
loop_
_entity_poly.entity_id
_entity_poly.type
_entity_poly.pdbx_seq_one_letter_code
_entity_poly.pdbx_strand_id
1 'polypeptide(L)'
;MRKAIKLSGLYIVFMLASSGYLLAQQSDYETQKEFVDSYQTLTAEVTNASSVEEIDSIYSKISSLKAEYETHESLLNNALFPSNFEQKMEALIKRARVNEEKLLVIEHQIDQLAQLSDQLISYQSELVILSQQRDSLYKAILKSEESEQKLASMVREYRKSLELRDSIVLNVIDSMMVVYDRQEQGYKSILGETFSPERKLGSDNPLELIAKIIDENNEFLSTNNQLLSVEDHLRMYVLQRHFQTKWESIQTNMLQAYADKNRTEWENRIDKKMKEWRMTASQKMWSSMDRYLEFSELELDAFDNSSSFFAALDSFVKEAYKKSEEEMLTADSYTQFKAFHSFWSGKIKNDWGAFIHDADVLTVTQISSIDDQLVGWEEQARPIHPMIIVFIVIIAVLTIGFTMAMFKTQKA
;
A
#
# COMPACT_ATOMS: atom_id res chain seq x y z
N MET A 1 28.12 -24.82 107.45
CA MET A 1 27.75 -23.40 107.63
C MET A 1 27.81 -22.72 106.26
N ARG A 2 26.73 -22.74 105.47
CA ARG A 2 25.66 -21.71 105.50
C ARG A 2 26.21 -20.28 105.47
N LYS A 3 26.82 -19.85 104.35
CA LYS A 3 26.95 -18.44 103.93
C LYS A 3 27.61 -18.25 102.54
N ALA A 4 27.39 -19.17 101.59
CA ALA A 4 27.96 -19.05 100.23
C ALA A 4 26.93 -19.28 99.10
N ILE A 5 25.63 -19.15 99.38
CA ILE A 5 24.54 -19.37 98.40
C ILE A 5 23.55 -18.19 98.42
N LYS A 6 24.04 -16.96 98.62
CA LYS A 6 23.22 -15.74 98.55
C LYS A 6 23.89 -14.56 97.83
N LEU A 7 24.83 -14.84 96.92
CA LEU A 7 25.38 -13.81 96.02
C LEU A 7 25.41 -14.20 94.53
N SER A 8 24.93 -15.39 94.17
CA SER A 8 24.95 -15.89 92.79
C SER A 8 23.60 -15.75 92.07
N GLY A 9 22.57 -15.25 92.75
CA GLY A 9 21.22 -15.03 92.18
C GLY A 9 20.93 -13.59 91.75
N LEU A 10 21.79 -12.62 92.09
CA LEU A 10 21.58 -11.20 91.75
C LEU A 10 22.29 -10.78 90.46
N TYR A 11 23.26 -11.55 89.97
CA TYR A 11 23.95 -11.26 88.71
C TYR A 11 23.27 -11.84 87.47
N ILE A 12 22.42 -12.87 87.61
CA ILE A 12 21.72 -13.49 86.47
C ILE A 12 20.45 -12.69 86.08
N VAL A 13 19.82 -11.99 87.03
CA VAL A 13 18.66 -11.14 86.75
C VAL A 13 19.06 -9.78 86.15
N PHE A 14 20.29 -9.31 86.39
CA PHE A 14 20.80 -8.08 85.76
C PHE A 14 21.36 -8.30 84.34
N MET A 15 21.74 -9.53 83.97
CA MET A 15 22.17 -9.86 82.60
C MET A 15 21.02 -10.20 81.64
N LEU A 16 19.81 -10.47 82.15
CA LEU A 16 18.63 -10.79 81.33
C LEU A 16 17.70 -9.59 81.08
N ALA A 17 18.01 -8.42 81.65
CA ALA A 17 17.26 -7.17 81.42
C ALA A 17 17.93 -6.25 80.38
N SER A 18 19.09 -6.62 79.82
CA SER A 18 19.83 -5.84 78.83
C SER A 18 19.74 -6.37 77.39
N SER A 19 18.99 -7.45 77.15
CA SER A 19 18.74 -8.00 75.79
C SER A 19 17.42 -7.52 75.18
N GLY A 20 16.75 -6.55 75.82
CA GLY A 20 15.44 -6.05 75.43
C GLY A 20 15.41 -4.73 74.68
N TYR A 21 16.53 -4.19 74.18
CA TYR A 21 16.56 -3.03 73.27
C TYR A 21 17.85 -3.03 72.43
N LEU A 22 17.96 -3.97 71.49
CA LEU A 22 18.75 -3.73 70.28
C LEU A 22 17.78 -3.26 69.20
N LEU A 23 17.20 -2.08 69.40
CA LEU A 23 16.85 -1.25 68.26
C LEU A 23 18.20 -0.86 67.66
N ALA A 24 18.50 -1.35 66.46
CA ALA A 24 19.65 -0.90 65.71
C ALA A 24 19.59 0.63 65.64
N GLN A 25 20.52 1.30 66.32
CA GLN A 25 20.69 2.74 66.19
C GLN A 25 21.38 2.97 64.84
N GLN A 26 20.64 2.81 63.74
CA GLN A 26 21.04 3.36 62.45
C GLN A 26 21.18 4.88 62.64
N SER A 27 22.25 5.44 62.10
CA SER A 27 22.41 6.89 62.08
C SER A 27 21.35 7.50 61.15
N ASP A 28 20.79 8.65 61.51
CA ASP A 28 19.86 9.42 60.66
C ASP A 28 20.41 9.61 59.22
N TYR A 29 21.73 9.75 59.10
CA TYR A 29 22.42 9.82 57.81
C TYR A 29 22.34 8.52 57.00
N GLU A 30 22.43 7.38 57.68
CA GLU A 30 22.37 6.05 57.07
C GLU A 30 20.95 5.76 56.57
N THR A 31 19.93 6.06 57.37
CA THR A 31 18.51 5.98 56.96
C THR A 31 18.21 6.88 55.76
N GLN A 32 18.75 8.12 55.73
CA GLN A 32 18.60 9.00 54.58
C GLN A 32 19.25 8.40 53.32
N LYS A 33 20.46 7.89 53.45
CA LYS A 33 21.22 7.32 52.33
C LYS A 33 20.53 6.09 51.76
N GLU A 34 20.11 5.16 52.61
CA GLU A 34 19.41 3.94 52.21
C GLU A 34 18.09 4.25 51.50
N PHE A 35 17.33 5.24 51.98
CA PHE A 35 16.13 5.71 51.28
C PHE A 35 16.46 6.25 49.89
N VAL A 36 17.46 7.13 49.77
CA VAL A 36 17.84 7.73 48.49
C VAL A 36 18.33 6.67 47.50
N ASP A 37 19.14 5.73 47.95
CA ASP A 37 19.66 4.63 47.12
C ASP A 37 18.51 3.72 46.66
N SER A 38 17.61 3.34 47.56
CA SER A 38 16.44 2.51 47.22
C SER A 38 15.47 3.22 46.28
N TYR A 39 15.23 4.52 46.50
CA TYR A 39 14.43 5.36 45.62
C TYR A 39 15.04 5.46 44.22
N GLN A 40 16.36 5.61 44.11
CA GLN A 40 17.06 5.66 42.82
C GLN A 40 17.02 4.30 42.11
N THR A 41 17.22 3.20 42.82
CA THR A 41 17.07 1.85 42.27
C THR A 41 15.68 1.62 41.72
N LEU A 42 14.63 1.90 42.50
CA LEU A 42 13.25 1.77 42.02
C LEU A 42 12.95 2.71 40.85
N THR A 43 13.52 3.91 40.85
CA THR A 43 13.39 4.84 39.73
C THR A 43 14.00 4.26 38.45
N ALA A 44 15.15 3.59 38.55
CA ALA A 44 15.80 2.91 37.43
C ALA A 44 14.99 1.68 37.00
N GLU A 45 14.51 0.87 37.94
CA GLU A 45 13.64 -0.28 37.65
C GLU A 45 12.35 0.15 36.92
N VAL A 46 11.67 1.21 37.38
CA VAL A 46 10.50 1.79 36.69
C VAL A 46 10.84 2.23 35.28
N THR A 47 12.01 2.84 35.08
CA THR A 47 12.42 3.38 33.77
C THR A 47 12.79 2.29 32.78
N ASN A 48 13.34 1.17 33.27
CA ASN A 48 13.84 0.06 32.48
C ASN A 48 12.87 -1.12 32.38
N ALA A 49 11.71 -1.05 33.04
CA ALA A 49 10.69 -2.09 32.98
C ALA A 49 10.25 -2.33 31.53
N SER A 50 10.14 -3.60 31.18
CA SER A 50 9.91 -4.10 29.83
C SER A 50 8.52 -4.74 29.65
N SER A 51 7.79 -4.99 30.76
CA SER A 51 6.42 -5.52 30.74
C SER A 51 5.54 -4.93 31.86
N VAL A 52 4.22 -5.07 31.70
CA VAL A 52 3.25 -4.63 32.71
C VAL A 52 3.41 -5.44 34.01
N GLU A 53 3.74 -6.74 33.94
CA GLU A 53 3.98 -7.57 35.12
C GLU A 53 5.21 -7.12 35.93
N GLU A 54 6.25 -6.60 35.27
CA GLU A 54 7.39 -6.00 35.96
C GLU A 54 6.98 -4.73 36.70
N ILE A 55 6.11 -3.91 36.11
CA ILE A 55 5.56 -2.72 36.78
C ILE A 55 4.68 -3.10 37.98
N ASP A 56 3.86 -4.15 37.89
CA ASP A 56 3.07 -4.67 39.02
C ASP A 56 3.97 -5.11 40.19
N SER A 57 5.07 -5.78 39.89
CA SER A 57 6.10 -6.14 40.87
C SER A 57 6.73 -4.90 41.49
N ILE A 58 7.02 -3.88 40.68
CA ILE A 58 7.59 -2.61 41.16
C ILE A 58 6.59 -1.84 42.04
N TYR A 59 5.28 -1.86 41.75
CA TYR A 59 4.26 -1.26 42.63
C TYR A 59 4.29 -1.87 44.04
N SER A 60 4.50 -3.18 44.12
CA SER A 60 4.66 -3.88 45.40
C SER A 60 5.93 -3.42 46.13
N LYS A 61 7.05 -3.21 45.42
CA LYS A 61 8.29 -2.69 46.01
C LYS A 61 8.17 -1.22 46.45
N ILE A 62 7.50 -0.38 45.67
CA ILE A 62 7.21 1.02 46.01
C ILE A 62 6.37 1.10 47.30
N SER A 63 5.37 0.22 47.42
CA SER A 63 4.51 0.14 48.61
C SER A 63 5.31 -0.29 49.85
N SER A 64 6.20 -1.29 49.70
CA SER A 64 7.10 -1.71 50.77
C SER A 64 8.08 -0.60 51.19
N LEU A 65 8.67 0.11 50.23
CA LEU A 65 9.56 1.25 50.52
C LEU A 65 8.80 2.36 51.26
N LYS A 66 7.54 2.64 50.88
CA LYS A 66 6.72 3.63 51.59
C LYS A 66 6.52 3.22 53.05
N ALA A 67 6.12 1.98 53.29
CA ALA A 67 5.82 1.47 54.63
C ALA A 67 7.08 1.42 55.53
N GLU A 68 8.24 1.08 54.97
CA GLU A 68 9.51 0.99 55.71
C GLU A 68 9.99 2.36 56.22
N TYR A 69 9.80 3.42 55.44
CA TYR A 69 10.32 4.76 55.74
C TYR A 69 9.27 5.73 56.29
N GLU A 70 8.00 5.31 56.40
CA GLU A 70 6.90 6.12 56.93
C GLU A 70 7.19 6.64 58.35
N THR A 71 7.77 5.81 59.23
CA THR A 71 8.14 6.22 60.59
C THR A 71 9.29 7.23 60.65
N HIS A 72 10.02 7.42 59.54
CA HIS A 72 11.16 8.33 59.39
C HIS A 72 10.81 9.57 58.56
N GLU A 73 9.53 9.81 58.26
CA GLU A 73 9.06 10.88 57.38
C GLU A 73 9.58 12.27 57.79
N SER A 74 9.51 12.62 59.08
CA SER A 74 9.96 13.93 59.57
C SER A 74 11.47 14.16 59.37
N LEU A 75 12.28 13.11 59.41
CA LEU A 75 13.71 13.18 59.13
C LEU A 75 13.94 13.38 57.63
N LEU A 76 13.28 12.57 56.80
CA LEU A 76 13.39 12.61 55.34
C LEU A 76 12.88 13.92 54.74
N ASN A 77 11.81 14.51 55.29
CA ASN A 77 11.26 15.79 54.84
C ASN A 77 12.27 16.95 54.95
N ASN A 78 13.13 16.94 55.96
CA ASN A 78 14.20 17.94 56.11
C ASN A 78 15.38 17.65 55.17
N ALA A 79 15.70 16.37 54.99
CA ALA A 79 16.82 15.89 54.18
C ALA A 79 16.61 16.02 52.65
N LEU A 80 15.36 15.99 52.18
CA LEU A 80 15.02 15.89 50.74
C LEU A 80 14.66 17.25 50.10
N PHE A 81 14.80 18.36 50.83
CA PHE A 81 14.43 19.71 50.37
C PHE A 81 15.03 20.05 48.99
N PRO A 82 14.28 20.67 48.06
CA PRO A 82 12.95 21.27 48.21
C PRO A 82 11.76 20.31 48.18
N SER A 83 11.99 19.01 47.95
CA SER A 83 10.92 18.00 47.96
C SER A 83 10.78 17.36 49.34
N ASN A 84 9.63 16.73 49.60
CA ASN A 84 9.41 15.94 50.82
C ASN A 84 9.23 14.44 50.49
N PHE A 85 9.17 13.60 51.51
CA PHE A 85 9.04 12.15 51.37
C PHE A 85 7.80 11.77 50.54
N GLU A 86 6.63 12.32 50.87
CA GLU A 86 5.38 12.00 50.18
C GLU A 86 5.44 12.41 48.70
N GLN A 87 5.99 13.59 48.39
CA GLN A 87 6.18 14.06 47.02
C GLN A 87 7.12 13.16 46.22
N LYS A 88 8.17 12.60 46.84
CA LYS A 88 9.05 11.63 46.17
C LYS A 88 8.30 10.34 45.88
N MET A 89 7.58 9.79 46.86
CA MET A 89 6.79 8.57 46.67
C MET A 89 5.69 8.75 45.62
N GLU A 90 4.98 9.88 45.64
CA GLU A 90 3.98 10.23 44.63
C GLU A 90 4.60 10.36 43.24
N ALA A 91 5.77 11.00 43.13
CA ALA A 91 6.49 11.11 41.86
C ALA A 91 6.91 9.74 41.29
N LEU A 92 7.30 8.80 42.15
CA LEU A 92 7.68 7.43 41.75
C LEU A 92 6.45 6.64 41.30
N ILE A 93 5.33 6.70 42.03
CA ILE A 93 4.04 6.08 41.66
C ILE A 93 3.54 6.64 40.32
N LYS A 94 3.57 7.97 40.17
CA LYS A 94 3.17 8.64 38.92
C LYS A 94 4.04 8.19 37.75
N ARG A 95 5.35 8.02 37.96
CA ARG A 95 6.27 7.53 36.93
C ARG A 95 5.96 6.08 36.56
N ALA A 96 5.73 5.21 37.54
CA ALA A 96 5.33 3.82 37.31
C ALA A 96 4.05 3.75 36.48
N ARG A 97 3.04 4.55 36.82
CA ARG A 97 1.76 4.61 36.10
C ARG A 97 1.92 5.08 34.65
N VAL A 98 2.70 6.13 34.43
CA VAL A 98 2.96 6.62 33.07
C VAL A 98 3.71 5.57 32.24
N ASN A 99 4.58 4.78 32.87
CA ASN A 99 5.27 3.70 32.16
C ASN A 99 4.35 2.50 31.89
N GLU A 100 3.50 2.13 32.84
CA GLU A 100 2.44 1.12 32.68
C GLU A 100 1.51 1.46 31.51
N GLU A 101 0.98 2.70 31.48
CA GLU A 101 0.10 3.18 30.41
C GLU A 101 0.79 3.09 29.04
N LYS A 102 2.10 3.38 28.97
CA LYS A 102 2.88 3.20 27.74
C LYS A 102 3.02 1.72 27.36
N LEU A 103 3.34 0.85 28.32
CA LEU A 103 3.52 -0.58 28.08
C LEU A 103 2.21 -1.26 27.65
N LEU A 104 1.06 -0.88 28.22
CA LEU A 104 -0.26 -1.36 27.80
C LEU A 104 -0.59 -0.97 26.35
N VAL A 105 -0.26 0.27 25.95
CA VAL A 105 -0.42 0.70 24.55
C VAL A 105 0.48 -0.13 23.63
N ILE A 106 1.72 -0.39 24.06
CA ILE A 106 2.67 -1.23 23.32
C ILE A 106 2.15 -2.67 23.18
N GLU A 107 1.69 -3.32 24.26
CA GLU A 107 1.12 -4.67 24.24
C GLU A 107 -0.09 -4.76 23.30
N HIS A 108 -1.00 -3.79 23.37
CA HIS A 108 -2.14 -3.73 22.46
C HIS A 108 -1.71 -3.60 21.00
N GLN A 109 -0.71 -2.78 20.72
CA GLN A 109 -0.15 -2.64 19.38
C GLN A 109 0.57 -3.92 18.92
N ILE A 110 1.27 -4.61 19.82
CA ILE A 110 1.92 -5.90 19.58
C ILE A 110 0.88 -6.97 19.17
N ASP A 111 -0.27 -6.99 19.82
CA ASP A 111 -1.37 -7.90 19.48
C ASP A 111 -1.98 -7.57 18.11
N GLN A 112 -2.18 -6.29 17.81
CA GLN A 112 -2.64 -5.85 16.49
C GLN A 112 -1.62 -6.19 15.39
N LEU A 113 -0.33 -6.04 15.67
CA LEU A 113 0.75 -6.42 14.75
C LEU A 113 0.78 -7.93 14.51
N ALA A 114 0.54 -8.73 15.55
CA ALA A 114 0.40 -10.19 15.40
C ALA A 114 -0.79 -10.54 14.51
N GLN A 115 -1.95 -9.89 14.70
CA GLN A 115 -3.12 -10.08 13.84
C GLN A 115 -2.86 -9.68 12.38
N LEU A 116 -2.19 -8.56 12.15
CA LEU A 116 -1.81 -8.10 10.80
C LEU A 116 -0.81 -9.07 10.14
N SER A 117 0.12 -9.62 10.93
CA SER A 117 1.05 -10.68 10.49
C SER A 117 0.29 -11.94 10.08
N ASP A 118 -0.67 -12.40 10.89
CA ASP A 118 -1.51 -13.55 10.57
C ASP A 118 -2.34 -13.32 9.29
N GLN A 119 -2.88 -12.11 9.11
CA GLN A 119 -3.57 -11.72 7.89
C GLN A 119 -2.65 -11.76 6.66
N LEU A 120 -1.41 -11.28 6.80
CA LEU A 120 -0.42 -11.30 5.72
C LEU A 120 -0.03 -12.73 5.33
N ILE A 121 0.14 -13.63 6.30
CA ILE A 121 0.35 -15.07 6.05
C ILE A 121 -0.86 -15.69 5.35
N SER A 122 -2.08 -15.33 5.78
CA SER A 122 -3.32 -15.77 5.13
C SER A 122 -3.38 -15.30 3.67
N TYR A 123 -3.08 -14.03 3.40
CA TYR A 123 -3.06 -13.49 2.04
C TYR A 123 -1.99 -14.15 1.18
N GLN A 124 -0.81 -14.43 1.73
CA GLN A 124 0.24 -15.18 1.03
C GLN A 124 -0.23 -16.58 0.64
N SER A 125 -0.92 -17.29 1.56
CA SER A 125 -1.49 -18.61 1.27
C SER A 125 -2.57 -18.53 0.18
N GLU A 126 -3.46 -17.53 0.27
CA GLU A 126 -4.51 -17.30 -0.70
C GLU A 126 -3.95 -16.96 -2.09
N LEU A 127 -2.90 -16.13 -2.16
CA LEU A 127 -2.18 -15.81 -3.41
C LEU A 127 -1.60 -17.06 -4.06
N VAL A 128 -1.02 -17.98 -3.29
CA VAL A 128 -0.47 -19.24 -3.82
C VAL A 128 -1.60 -20.12 -4.38
N ILE A 129 -2.71 -20.26 -3.64
CA ILE A 129 -3.86 -21.05 -4.09
C ILE A 129 -4.47 -20.48 -5.36
N LEU A 130 -4.70 -19.16 -5.40
CA LEU A 130 -5.25 -18.49 -6.57
C LEU A 130 -4.32 -18.58 -7.77
N SER A 131 -3.01 -18.46 -7.56
CA SER A 131 -2.03 -18.65 -8.63
C SER A 131 -2.08 -20.07 -9.20
N GLN A 132 -2.20 -21.09 -8.35
CA GLN A 132 -2.35 -22.48 -8.80
C GLN A 132 -3.67 -22.73 -9.55
N GLN A 133 -4.79 -22.21 -9.04
CA GLN A 133 -6.10 -22.31 -9.69
C GLN A 133 -6.07 -21.66 -11.07
N ARG A 134 -5.53 -20.45 -11.14
CA ARG A 134 -5.30 -19.71 -12.38
C ARG A 134 -4.44 -20.49 -13.37
N ASP A 135 -3.32 -21.06 -12.95
CA ASP A 135 -2.42 -21.82 -13.84
C ASP A 135 -3.08 -23.11 -14.35
N SER A 136 -3.94 -23.72 -13.54
CA SER A 136 -4.76 -24.87 -13.94
C SER A 136 -5.78 -24.46 -15.01
N LEU A 137 -6.51 -23.37 -14.77
CA LEU A 137 -7.47 -22.80 -15.72
C LEU A 137 -6.78 -22.42 -17.04
N TYR A 138 -5.60 -21.80 -16.96
CA TYR A 138 -4.77 -21.45 -18.12
C TYR A 138 -4.44 -22.69 -18.97
N LYS A 139 -3.93 -23.76 -18.34
CA LYS A 139 -3.62 -25.01 -19.04
C LYS A 139 -4.86 -25.69 -19.61
N ALA A 140 -6.00 -25.60 -18.92
CA ALA A 140 -7.27 -26.14 -19.41
C ALA A 140 -7.77 -25.39 -20.64
N ILE A 141 -7.69 -24.05 -20.64
CA ILE A 141 -8.05 -23.20 -21.78
C ILE A 141 -7.18 -23.53 -23.00
N LEU A 142 -5.86 -23.64 -22.83
CA LEU A 142 -4.95 -23.97 -23.94
C LEU A 142 -5.18 -25.36 -24.56
N LYS A 143 -5.66 -26.31 -23.76
CA LYS A 143 -5.92 -27.69 -24.20
C LYS A 143 -7.36 -27.92 -24.66
N SER A 144 -8.23 -26.92 -24.51
CA SER A 144 -9.66 -27.07 -24.77
C SER A 144 -9.96 -27.03 -26.27
N GLU A 145 -10.29 -28.19 -26.84
CA GLU A 145 -10.96 -28.32 -28.16
C GLU A 145 -12.51 -28.28 -28.01
N GLU A 146 -13.02 -28.00 -26.80
CA GLU A 146 -14.44 -28.13 -26.43
C GLU A 146 -15.34 -26.97 -26.90
N SER A 147 -16.66 -27.19 -26.83
CA SER A 147 -17.71 -26.25 -27.22
C SER A 147 -17.48 -24.82 -26.66
N GLU A 148 -17.71 -23.82 -27.51
CA GLU A 148 -17.53 -22.39 -27.25
C GLU A 148 -18.08 -21.92 -25.89
N GLN A 149 -19.22 -22.47 -25.45
CA GLN A 149 -19.84 -22.13 -24.17
C GLN A 149 -19.00 -22.52 -22.95
N LYS A 150 -18.34 -23.68 -22.99
CA LYS A 150 -17.49 -24.18 -21.90
C LYS A 150 -16.17 -23.41 -21.85
N LEU A 151 -15.58 -23.13 -23.02
CA LEU A 151 -14.43 -22.25 -23.16
C LEU A 151 -14.72 -20.86 -22.58
N ALA A 152 -15.87 -20.27 -22.94
CA ALA A 152 -16.29 -18.97 -22.43
C ALA A 152 -16.46 -18.96 -20.90
N SER A 153 -16.94 -20.06 -20.30
CA SER A 153 -17.03 -20.17 -18.84
C SER A 153 -15.65 -20.21 -18.17
N MET A 154 -14.72 -21.01 -18.70
CA MET A 154 -13.36 -21.10 -18.19
C MET A 154 -12.62 -19.76 -18.28
N VAL A 155 -12.79 -19.02 -19.39
CA VAL A 155 -12.21 -17.68 -19.54
C VAL A 155 -12.78 -16.70 -18.51
N ARG A 156 -14.08 -16.75 -18.22
CA ARG A 156 -14.69 -15.89 -17.18
C ARG A 156 -14.16 -16.22 -15.79
N GLU A 157 -14.09 -17.49 -15.43
CA GLU A 157 -13.54 -17.94 -14.15
C GLU A 157 -12.07 -17.54 -14.00
N TYR A 158 -11.29 -17.69 -15.07
CA TYR A 158 -9.91 -17.25 -15.12
C TYR A 158 -9.77 -15.75 -14.84
N ARG A 159 -10.56 -14.90 -15.51
CA ARG A 159 -10.56 -13.44 -15.28
C ARG A 159 -10.93 -13.06 -13.85
N LYS A 160 -11.98 -13.69 -13.30
CA LYS A 160 -12.37 -13.46 -11.90
C LYS A 160 -11.26 -13.82 -10.92
N SER A 161 -10.54 -14.92 -11.19
CA SER A 161 -9.38 -15.31 -10.38
C SER A 161 -8.24 -14.30 -10.46
N LEU A 162 -8.04 -13.64 -11.63
CA LEU A 162 -7.04 -12.58 -11.77
C LEU A 162 -7.41 -11.35 -10.94
N GLU A 163 -8.65 -10.87 -11.05
CA GLU A 163 -9.12 -9.70 -10.30
C GLU A 163 -9.01 -9.91 -8.78
N LEU A 164 -9.37 -11.10 -8.30
CA LEU A 164 -9.24 -11.42 -6.88
C LEU A 164 -7.77 -11.42 -6.44
N ARG A 165 -6.88 -12.02 -7.23
CA ARG A 165 -5.43 -11.99 -6.96
C ARG A 165 -4.92 -10.55 -6.89
N ASP A 166 -5.28 -9.72 -7.86
CA ASP A 166 -4.83 -8.33 -7.94
C ASP A 166 -5.29 -7.55 -6.68
N SER A 167 -6.53 -7.79 -6.21
CA SER A 167 -7.03 -7.18 -4.97
C SER A 167 -6.24 -7.62 -3.72
N ILE A 168 -5.82 -8.88 -3.65
CA ILE A 168 -5.03 -9.38 -2.52
C ILE A 168 -3.63 -8.79 -2.55
N VAL A 169 -3.01 -8.64 -3.73
CA VAL A 169 -1.71 -7.96 -3.86
C VAL A 169 -1.79 -6.53 -3.29
N LEU A 170 -2.86 -5.79 -3.59
CA LEU A 170 -3.08 -4.46 -3.02
C LEU A 170 -3.27 -4.51 -1.50
N ASN A 171 -4.10 -5.42 -0.99
CA ASN A 171 -4.35 -5.58 0.44
C ASN A 171 -3.08 -5.93 1.23
N VAL A 172 -2.18 -6.73 0.67
CA VAL A 172 -0.89 -7.07 1.28
C VAL A 172 -0.05 -5.82 1.49
N ILE A 173 0.02 -4.95 0.48
CA ILE A 173 0.80 -3.70 0.55
C ILE A 173 0.18 -2.72 1.55
N ASP A 174 -1.14 -2.54 1.52
CA ASP A 174 -1.84 -1.66 2.44
C ASP A 174 -1.69 -2.13 3.90
N SER A 175 -1.75 -3.45 4.13
CA SER A 175 -1.53 -4.05 5.45
C SER A 175 -0.10 -3.82 5.93
N MET A 176 0.90 -3.96 5.05
CA MET A 176 2.29 -3.61 5.36
C MET A 176 2.38 -2.13 5.78
N MET A 177 1.77 -1.21 5.03
CA MET A 177 1.83 0.23 5.34
C MET A 177 1.23 0.57 6.71
N VAL A 178 0.07 0.00 7.07
CA VAL A 178 -0.58 0.21 8.38
C VAL A 178 0.30 -0.26 9.54
N VAL A 179 1.02 -1.37 9.36
CA VAL A 179 2.00 -1.86 10.35
C VAL A 179 3.09 -0.81 10.61
N TYR A 180 3.58 -0.12 9.57
CA TYR A 180 4.71 0.81 9.70
C TYR A 180 4.34 2.22 10.13
N ASP A 181 3.23 2.78 9.65
CA ASP A 181 2.76 4.10 10.09
C ASP A 181 2.58 4.16 11.62
N ARG A 182 2.26 3.01 12.24
CA ARG A 182 2.10 2.87 13.70
C ARG A 182 3.44 2.72 14.43
N GLN A 183 4.48 2.19 13.79
CA GLN A 183 5.81 2.01 14.39
C GLN A 183 6.60 3.34 14.47
N GLU A 184 6.39 4.26 13.53
CA GLU A 184 7.06 5.57 13.50
C GLU A 184 6.57 6.52 14.62
N GLN A 185 5.36 6.31 15.15
CA GLN A 185 4.72 7.18 16.14
C GLN A 185 5.22 7.04 17.60
N GLY A 186 6.38 6.40 17.85
CA GLY A 186 7.19 6.78 19.02
C GLY A 186 7.69 5.71 20.01
N TYR A 187 7.96 4.46 19.59
CA TYR A 187 8.45 3.42 20.53
C TYR A 187 9.68 2.63 20.07
N LYS A 188 10.53 3.25 19.25
CA LYS A 188 11.77 2.64 18.70
C LYS A 188 12.75 2.11 19.76
N SER A 189 12.71 2.61 21.01
CA SER A 189 13.65 2.24 22.08
C SER A 189 13.19 1.10 22.99
N ILE A 190 11.89 0.82 23.10
CA ILE A 190 11.35 -0.28 23.94
C ILE A 190 11.08 -1.52 23.06
N LEU A 191 10.62 -1.30 21.82
CA LEU A 191 10.37 -2.38 20.86
C LEU A 191 11.66 -3.04 20.35
N GLY A 192 12.81 -2.36 20.39
CA GLY A 192 14.07 -2.89 19.86
C GLY A 192 14.61 -4.13 20.59
N GLU A 193 14.24 -4.35 21.85
CA GLU A 193 14.69 -5.52 22.63
C GLU A 193 13.57 -6.57 22.83
N THR A 194 12.30 -6.14 22.98
CA THR A 194 11.17 -7.06 23.24
C THR A 194 10.45 -7.50 21.96
N PHE A 195 10.48 -6.69 20.90
CA PHE A 195 9.80 -6.94 19.64
C PHE A 195 10.81 -7.05 18.50
N SER A 196 11.44 -8.22 18.36
CA SER A 196 12.11 -8.56 17.11
C SER A 196 10.99 -8.90 16.10
N PRO A 197 10.66 -8.05 15.11
CA PRO A 197 9.67 -8.38 14.07
C PRO A 197 10.04 -9.68 13.31
N GLU A 198 11.30 -10.11 13.41
CA GLU A 198 11.82 -11.42 13.01
C GLU A 198 11.06 -12.62 13.61
N ARG A 199 10.38 -12.48 14.76
CA ARG A 199 9.81 -13.62 15.52
C ARG A 199 8.32 -13.89 15.30
N LYS A 200 7.53 -12.96 14.73
CA LYS A 200 6.08 -13.15 14.53
C LYS A 200 5.63 -13.20 13.07
N LEU A 201 6.39 -12.64 12.14
CA LEU A 201 6.26 -12.93 10.70
C LEU A 201 7.08 -14.20 10.46
N GLY A 202 6.47 -15.37 10.61
CA GLY A 202 7.18 -16.65 10.59
C GLY A 202 8.19 -16.75 9.44
N SER A 203 9.48 -16.84 9.76
CA SER A 203 10.66 -17.09 8.90
C SER A 203 10.86 -16.31 7.59
N ASP A 204 9.88 -15.60 7.05
CA ASP A 204 9.95 -14.96 5.73
C ASP A 204 10.09 -13.45 5.91
N ASN A 205 11.26 -12.92 5.55
CA ASN A 205 11.55 -11.49 5.58
C ASN A 205 10.52 -10.73 4.70
N PRO A 206 9.85 -9.66 5.16
CA PRO A 206 8.91 -8.89 4.34
C PRO A 206 9.47 -8.38 3.02
N LEU A 207 10.77 -8.10 2.95
CA LEU A 207 11.48 -7.74 1.72
C LEU A 207 11.51 -8.90 0.71
N GLU A 208 11.56 -10.14 1.18
CA GLU A 208 11.44 -11.34 0.34
C GLU A 208 10.03 -11.50 -0.21
N LEU A 209 8.99 -11.26 0.60
CA LEU A 209 7.61 -11.30 0.13
C LEU A 209 7.37 -10.26 -0.97
N ILE A 210 7.84 -9.03 -0.77
CA ILE A 210 7.77 -7.99 -1.80
C ILE A 210 8.49 -8.44 -3.07
N ALA A 211 9.73 -8.92 -2.96
CA ALA A 211 10.49 -9.42 -4.10
C ALA A 211 9.77 -10.56 -4.83
N LYS A 212 9.15 -11.49 -4.08
CA LYS A 212 8.39 -12.61 -4.61
C LYS A 212 7.13 -12.16 -5.35
N ILE A 213 6.35 -11.23 -4.78
CA ILE A 213 5.17 -10.68 -5.45
C ILE A 213 5.57 -10.02 -6.78
N ILE A 214 6.66 -9.26 -6.80
CA ILE A 214 7.16 -8.64 -8.04
C ILE A 214 7.54 -9.71 -9.07
N ASP A 215 8.29 -10.74 -8.65
CA ASP A 215 8.72 -11.83 -9.52
C ASP A 215 7.53 -12.60 -10.11
N GLU A 216 6.54 -12.97 -9.28
CA GLU A 216 5.35 -13.67 -9.73
C GLU A 216 4.52 -12.86 -10.72
N ASN A 217 4.41 -11.54 -10.53
CA ASN A 217 3.71 -10.67 -11.48
C ASN A 217 4.46 -10.55 -12.81
N ASN A 218 5.79 -10.41 -12.77
CA ASN A 218 6.61 -10.32 -13.97
C ASN A 218 6.61 -11.65 -14.76
N GLU A 219 6.74 -12.78 -14.07
CA GLU A 219 6.63 -14.12 -14.66
C GLU A 219 5.24 -14.33 -15.28
N PHE A 220 4.18 -13.91 -14.59
CA PHE A 220 2.82 -14.05 -15.09
C PHE A 220 2.61 -13.30 -16.42
N LEU A 221 3.03 -12.03 -16.49
CA LEU A 221 2.96 -11.21 -17.71
C LEU A 221 3.81 -11.81 -18.85
N SER A 222 4.93 -12.42 -18.51
CA SER A 222 5.84 -13.03 -19.48
C SER A 222 5.26 -14.31 -20.08
N THR A 223 4.63 -15.15 -19.26
CA THR A 223 4.17 -16.49 -19.64
C THR A 223 2.76 -16.50 -20.26
N ASN A 224 1.86 -15.62 -19.81
CA ASN A 224 0.42 -15.73 -20.10
C ASN A 224 -0.12 -14.67 -21.09
N ASN A 225 0.77 -13.89 -21.71
CA ASN A 225 0.47 -12.75 -22.59
C ASN A 225 -0.57 -13.03 -23.71
N GLN A 226 -0.71 -14.27 -24.16
CA GLN A 226 -1.59 -14.62 -25.29
C GLN A 226 -3.08 -14.72 -24.91
N LEU A 227 -3.41 -15.00 -23.65
CA LEU A 227 -4.81 -15.12 -23.20
C LEU A 227 -5.35 -13.85 -22.55
N LEU A 228 -4.47 -12.89 -22.25
CA LEU A 228 -4.83 -11.63 -21.63
C LEU A 228 -5.47 -10.70 -22.66
N SER A 229 -6.61 -10.14 -22.29
CA SER A 229 -7.24 -9.06 -23.05
C SER A 229 -6.48 -7.74 -22.88
N VAL A 230 -6.83 -6.71 -23.65
CA VAL A 230 -6.22 -5.37 -23.48
C VAL A 230 -6.56 -4.84 -22.08
N GLU A 231 -7.79 -5.06 -21.64
CA GLU A 231 -8.30 -4.72 -20.32
C GLU A 231 -7.46 -5.37 -19.21
N ASP A 232 -7.08 -6.65 -19.37
CA ASP A 232 -6.22 -7.33 -18.41
C ASP A 232 -4.83 -6.70 -18.33
N HIS A 233 -4.22 -6.35 -19.48
CA HIS A 233 -2.90 -5.71 -19.48
C HIS A 233 -2.93 -4.31 -18.89
N LEU A 234 -3.97 -3.52 -19.20
CA LEU A 234 -4.21 -2.21 -18.60
C LEU A 234 -4.33 -2.32 -17.08
N ARG A 235 -5.16 -3.25 -16.58
CA ARG A 235 -5.33 -3.51 -15.14
C ARG A 235 -3.99 -3.88 -14.48
N MET A 236 -3.21 -4.75 -15.10
CA MET A 236 -1.91 -5.15 -14.57
C MET A 236 -0.87 -4.02 -14.55
N TYR A 237 -0.92 -3.11 -15.53
CA TYR A 237 -0.07 -1.93 -15.53
C TYR A 237 -0.48 -0.93 -14.43
N VAL A 238 -1.79 -0.72 -14.22
CA VAL A 238 -2.30 0.05 -13.06
C VAL A 238 -1.84 -0.57 -11.74
N LEU A 239 -1.95 -1.89 -11.59
CA LEU A 239 -1.49 -2.61 -10.40
C LEU A 239 0.00 -2.37 -10.14
N GLN A 240 0.84 -2.47 -11.18
CA GLN A 240 2.28 -2.23 -11.05
C GLN A 240 2.57 -0.80 -10.57
N ARG A 241 1.92 0.20 -11.16
CA ARG A 241 2.10 1.60 -10.77
C ARG A 241 1.68 1.83 -9.33
N HIS A 242 0.52 1.32 -8.93
CA HIS A 242 0.05 1.44 -7.56
C HIS A 242 1.01 0.77 -6.57
N PHE A 243 1.48 -0.43 -6.89
CA PHE A 243 2.47 -1.15 -6.09
C PHE A 243 3.74 -0.30 -5.91
N GLN A 244 4.26 0.26 -7.00
CA GLN A 244 5.47 1.08 -6.99
C GLN A 244 5.29 2.32 -6.11
N THR A 245 4.20 3.07 -6.28
CA THR A 245 3.93 4.27 -5.48
C THR A 245 3.86 3.96 -3.98
N LYS A 246 3.22 2.84 -3.62
CA LYS A 246 3.15 2.40 -2.24
C LYS A 246 4.51 1.95 -1.70
N TRP A 247 5.28 1.18 -2.47
CA TRP A 247 6.62 0.77 -2.10
C TRP A 247 7.53 1.98 -1.85
N GLU A 248 7.56 2.96 -2.76
CA GLU A 248 8.35 4.19 -2.62
C GLU A 248 8.06 4.93 -1.31
N SER A 249 6.80 4.89 -0.83
CA SER A 249 6.41 5.53 0.44
C SER A 249 6.96 4.83 1.69
N ILE A 250 7.15 3.51 1.65
CA ILE A 250 7.60 2.72 2.83
C ILE A 250 9.04 2.22 2.72
N GLN A 251 9.67 2.31 1.55
CA GLN A 251 10.96 1.71 1.20
C GLN A 251 12.06 2.03 2.22
N THR A 252 12.22 3.30 2.58
CA THR A 252 13.28 3.73 3.52
C THR A 252 13.16 3.06 4.88
N ASN A 253 11.93 2.99 5.39
CA ASN A 253 11.62 2.42 6.70
C ASN A 253 11.73 0.89 6.67
N MET A 254 11.22 0.25 5.61
CA MET A 254 11.34 -1.19 5.37
C MET A 254 12.80 -1.64 5.33
N LEU A 255 13.63 -0.92 4.58
CA LEU A 255 15.05 -1.21 4.48
C LEU A 255 15.77 -0.97 5.82
N GLN A 256 15.35 0.02 6.61
CA GLN A 256 15.94 0.24 7.93
C GLN A 256 15.60 -0.90 8.91
N ALA A 257 14.41 -1.47 8.82
CA ALA A 257 13.93 -2.46 9.78
C ALA A 257 14.32 -3.91 9.44
N TYR A 258 14.45 -4.27 8.17
CA TYR A 258 14.58 -5.68 7.74
C TYR A 258 15.79 -5.99 6.85
N ALA A 259 16.56 -4.98 6.45
CA ALA A 259 17.71 -5.19 5.58
C ALA A 259 19.02 -5.38 6.35
N ASP A 260 19.01 -5.25 7.68
CA ASP A 260 20.18 -5.31 8.55
C ASP A 260 21.40 -4.55 7.98
N LYS A 261 22.48 -5.27 7.68
CA LYS A 261 23.72 -4.73 7.10
C LYS A 261 23.70 -4.69 5.56
N ASN A 262 22.70 -5.30 4.92
CA ASN A 262 22.60 -5.49 3.47
C ASN A 262 21.61 -4.52 2.82
N ARG A 263 21.39 -3.35 3.43
CA ARG A 263 20.44 -2.32 2.95
C ARG A 263 20.58 -2.00 1.47
N THR A 264 21.80 -1.69 1.02
CA THR A 264 22.08 -1.34 -0.38
C THR A 264 21.82 -2.52 -1.33
N GLU A 265 22.05 -3.76 -0.89
CA GLU A 265 21.77 -4.94 -1.71
C GLU A 265 20.27 -5.16 -1.88
N TRP A 266 19.51 -5.03 -0.79
CA TRP A 266 18.05 -5.14 -0.80
C TRP A 266 17.38 -4.06 -1.63
N GLU A 267 17.83 -2.81 -1.47
CA GLU A 267 17.39 -1.67 -2.25
C GLU A 267 17.60 -1.92 -3.75
N ASN A 268 18.84 -2.25 -4.16
CA ASN A 268 19.17 -2.53 -5.55
C ASN A 268 18.38 -3.72 -6.11
N ARG A 269 18.17 -4.77 -5.31
CA ARG A 269 17.42 -5.96 -5.71
C ARG A 269 15.97 -5.63 -6.01
N ILE A 270 15.28 -4.94 -5.10
CA ILE A 270 13.86 -4.60 -5.27
C ILE A 270 13.71 -3.58 -6.40
N ASP A 271 14.55 -2.54 -6.44
CA ASP A 271 14.52 -1.53 -7.50
C ASP A 271 14.70 -2.14 -8.89
N LYS A 272 15.63 -3.10 -9.03
CA LYS A 272 15.84 -3.81 -10.29
C LYS A 272 14.58 -4.59 -10.69
N LYS A 273 14.01 -5.39 -9.78
CA LYS A 273 12.80 -6.17 -10.03
C LYS A 273 11.60 -5.27 -10.36
N MET A 274 11.46 -4.15 -9.66
CA MET A 274 10.40 -3.17 -9.91
C MET A 274 10.52 -2.55 -11.31
N LYS A 275 11.73 -2.16 -11.71
CA LYS A 275 12.00 -1.66 -13.06
C LYS A 275 11.69 -2.69 -14.14
N GLU A 276 12.09 -3.94 -13.93
CA GLU A 276 11.78 -5.05 -14.85
C GLU A 276 10.27 -5.25 -14.98
N TRP A 277 9.54 -5.33 -13.86
CA TRP A 277 8.09 -5.45 -13.89
C TRP A 277 7.40 -4.28 -14.60
N ARG A 278 7.82 -3.04 -14.33
CA ARG A 278 7.31 -1.85 -15.03
C ARG A 278 7.52 -1.93 -16.54
N MET A 279 8.72 -2.28 -16.98
CA MET A 279 9.04 -2.40 -18.41
C MET A 279 8.20 -3.50 -19.07
N THR A 280 8.10 -4.68 -18.45
CA THR A 280 7.29 -5.78 -18.97
C THR A 280 5.81 -5.38 -19.05
N ALA A 281 5.23 -4.85 -17.97
CA ALA A 281 3.82 -4.45 -17.93
C ALA A 281 3.51 -3.39 -18.99
N SER A 282 4.34 -2.34 -19.10
CA SER A 282 4.20 -1.30 -20.11
C SER A 282 4.29 -1.88 -21.52
N GLN A 283 5.33 -2.65 -21.82
CA GLN A 283 5.52 -3.23 -23.16
C GLN A 283 4.33 -4.12 -23.55
N LYS A 284 3.88 -5.01 -22.66
CA LYS A 284 2.75 -5.90 -22.96
C LYS A 284 1.45 -5.12 -23.16
N MET A 285 1.22 -4.09 -22.36
CA MET A 285 0.07 -3.19 -22.50
C MET A 285 0.05 -2.54 -23.88
N TRP A 286 1.11 -1.83 -24.27
CA TRP A 286 1.14 -1.14 -25.57
C TRP A 286 1.02 -2.12 -26.74
N SER A 287 1.73 -3.25 -26.71
CA SER A 287 1.60 -4.28 -27.74
C SER A 287 0.20 -4.92 -27.80
N SER A 288 -0.53 -4.96 -26.69
CA SER A 288 -1.91 -5.45 -26.68
C SER A 288 -2.88 -4.46 -27.33
N MET A 289 -2.70 -3.16 -27.06
CA MET A 289 -3.49 -2.09 -27.66
C MET A 289 -3.25 -1.99 -29.17
N ASP A 290 -1.99 -2.04 -29.58
CA ASP A 290 -1.56 -2.05 -30.98
C ASP A 290 -2.21 -3.20 -31.76
N ARG A 291 -2.11 -4.44 -31.24
CA ARG A 291 -2.79 -5.60 -31.85
C ARG A 291 -4.31 -5.46 -31.94
N TYR A 292 -4.93 -4.84 -30.93
CA TYR A 292 -6.38 -4.60 -30.95
C TYR A 292 -6.76 -3.62 -32.07
N LEU A 293 -5.96 -2.58 -32.26
CA LEU A 293 -6.16 -1.55 -33.29
C LEU A 293 -5.96 -2.13 -34.69
N GLU A 294 -4.90 -2.92 -34.90
CA GLU A 294 -4.68 -3.68 -36.14
C GLU A 294 -5.86 -4.60 -36.47
N PHE A 295 -6.36 -5.36 -35.47
CA PHE A 295 -7.54 -6.23 -35.65
C PHE A 295 -8.81 -5.44 -35.95
N SER A 296 -8.90 -4.20 -35.47
CA SER A 296 -10.03 -3.31 -35.72
C SER A 296 -9.90 -2.51 -37.01
N GLU A 297 -8.90 -2.81 -37.86
CA GLU A 297 -8.59 -2.11 -39.10
C GLU A 297 -8.33 -0.60 -38.89
N LEU A 298 -7.81 -0.24 -37.71
CA LEU A 298 -7.39 1.12 -37.37
C LEU A 298 -5.87 1.20 -37.42
N GLU A 299 -5.34 1.60 -38.58
CA GLU A 299 -3.90 1.79 -38.79
C GLU A 299 -3.46 3.12 -38.19
N LEU A 300 -2.88 3.06 -37.00
CA LEU A 300 -2.27 4.19 -36.31
C LEU A 300 -0.75 4.19 -36.52
N ASP A 301 -0.14 5.37 -36.40
CA ASP A 301 1.32 5.46 -36.29
C ASP A 301 1.83 4.67 -35.08
N ALA A 302 3.06 4.15 -35.17
CA ALA A 302 3.64 3.32 -34.11
C ALA A 302 3.74 4.05 -32.76
N PHE A 303 3.39 3.36 -31.67
CA PHE A 303 3.45 3.89 -30.31
C PHE A 303 3.88 2.83 -29.28
N ASP A 304 4.46 3.32 -28.18
CA ASP A 304 4.98 2.50 -27.08
C ASP A 304 4.95 3.24 -25.73
N ASN A 305 4.32 4.42 -25.69
CA ASN A 305 4.17 5.25 -24.50
C ASN A 305 2.97 6.20 -24.66
N SER A 306 2.56 6.86 -23.57
CA SER A 306 1.39 7.76 -23.56
C SER A 306 1.52 8.91 -24.58
N SER A 307 2.72 9.49 -24.72
CA SER A 307 2.95 10.60 -25.64
C SER A 307 2.86 10.17 -27.10
N SER A 308 3.50 9.05 -27.45
CA SER A 308 3.44 8.52 -28.82
C SER A 308 2.05 8.00 -29.17
N PHE A 309 1.33 7.41 -28.21
CA PHE A 309 -0.04 6.95 -28.40
C PHE A 309 -1.01 8.11 -28.67
N PHE A 310 -0.94 9.19 -27.88
CA PHE A 310 -1.74 10.38 -28.15
C PHE A 310 -1.41 11.00 -29.51
N ALA A 311 -0.12 11.11 -29.85
CA ALA A 311 0.30 11.65 -31.14
C ALA A 311 -0.23 10.81 -32.31
N ALA A 312 -0.22 9.49 -32.20
CA ALA A 312 -0.76 8.59 -33.21
C ALA A 312 -2.28 8.80 -33.38
N LEU A 313 -3.03 8.88 -32.28
CA LEU A 313 -4.47 9.15 -32.32
C LEU A 313 -4.80 10.51 -32.94
N ASP A 314 -4.10 11.56 -32.54
CA ASP A 314 -4.27 12.93 -33.05
C ASP A 314 -3.93 13.02 -34.54
N SER A 315 -2.84 12.38 -34.96
CA SER A 315 -2.43 12.27 -36.37
C SER A 315 -3.52 11.59 -37.20
N PHE A 316 -3.96 10.41 -36.76
CA PHE A 316 -4.98 9.63 -37.45
C PHE A 316 -6.29 10.42 -37.64
N VAL A 317 -6.79 11.06 -36.59
CA VAL A 317 -8.05 11.83 -36.66
C VAL A 317 -7.90 13.03 -37.60
N LYS A 318 -6.77 13.75 -37.55
CA LYS A 318 -6.52 14.90 -38.44
C LYS A 318 -6.41 14.48 -39.91
N GLU A 319 -5.71 13.39 -40.19
CA GLU A 319 -5.58 12.87 -41.56
C GLU A 319 -6.93 12.38 -42.09
N ALA A 320 -7.69 11.65 -41.28
CA ALA A 320 -9.01 11.16 -41.66
C ALA A 320 -10.02 12.30 -41.85
N TYR A 321 -9.97 13.35 -41.02
CA TYR A 321 -10.72 14.58 -41.20
C TYR A 321 -10.41 15.22 -42.57
N LYS A 322 -9.13 15.45 -42.86
CA LYS A 322 -8.68 16.08 -44.11
C LYS A 322 -9.09 15.26 -45.33
N LYS A 323 -8.93 13.93 -45.27
CA LYS A 323 -9.37 13.03 -46.34
C LYS A 323 -10.87 13.12 -46.57
N SER A 324 -11.66 13.24 -45.50
CA SER A 324 -13.13 13.39 -45.59
C SER A 324 -13.54 14.73 -46.21
N GLU A 325 -12.73 15.78 -46.04
CA GLU A 325 -12.91 17.07 -46.71
C GLU A 325 -12.64 16.97 -48.22
N GLU A 326 -11.62 16.21 -48.62
CA GLU A 326 -11.23 16.04 -50.02
C GLU A 326 -12.13 15.03 -50.77
N GLU A 327 -12.65 14.02 -50.08
CA GLU A 327 -13.41 12.89 -50.64
C GLU A 327 -14.89 12.88 -50.22
N MET A 328 -15.54 14.06 -50.08
CA MET A 328 -16.90 14.30 -49.52
C MET A 328 -18.07 13.41 -50.05
N LEU A 329 -17.82 12.54 -51.03
CA LEU A 329 -18.80 11.74 -51.76
C LEU A 329 -18.66 10.22 -51.56
N THR A 330 -17.70 9.74 -50.77
CA THR A 330 -17.46 8.30 -50.59
C THR A 330 -18.12 7.76 -49.31
N ALA A 331 -18.75 6.58 -49.39
CA ALA A 331 -19.31 5.89 -48.22
C ALA A 331 -18.22 5.35 -47.26
N ASP A 332 -16.97 5.30 -47.74
CA ASP A 332 -15.82 4.76 -47.02
C ASP A 332 -15.34 5.71 -45.91
N SER A 333 -15.34 7.02 -46.15
CA SER A 333 -14.99 8.04 -45.13
C SER A 333 -15.90 7.95 -43.89
N TYR A 334 -17.22 7.84 -44.09
CA TYR A 334 -18.17 7.68 -42.98
C TYR A 334 -18.03 6.35 -42.26
N THR A 335 -17.60 5.30 -42.97
CA THR A 335 -17.37 3.97 -42.38
C THR A 335 -16.14 4.00 -41.48
N GLN A 336 -15.05 4.64 -41.92
CA GLN A 336 -13.85 4.86 -41.12
C GLN A 336 -14.15 5.71 -39.88
N PHE A 337 -14.94 6.79 -40.01
CA PHE A 337 -15.40 7.59 -38.88
C PHE A 337 -16.16 6.72 -37.87
N LYS A 338 -17.15 5.94 -38.30
CA LYS A 338 -17.93 5.08 -37.40
C LYS A 338 -17.07 4.04 -36.69
N ALA A 339 -16.11 3.43 -37.39
CA ALA A 339 -15.19 2.46 -36.81
C ALA A 339 -14.34 3.10 -35.71
N PHE A 340 -13.71 4.25 -36.00
CA PHE A 340 -12.92 4.97 -35.00
C PHE A 340 -13.79 5.49 -33.85
N HIS A 341 -14.95 6.08 -34.14
CA HIS A 341 -15.87 6.56 -33.10
C HIS A 341 -16.33 5.41 -32.18
N SER A 342 -16.62 4.23 -32.74
CA SER A 342 -16.97 3.04 -31.95
C SER A 342 -15.81 2.58 -31.07
N PHE A 343 -14.58 2.58 -31.58
CA PHE A 343 -13.38 2.31 -30.78
C PHE A 343 -13.20 3.37 -29.68
N TRP A 344 -13.28 4.64 -30.01
CA TRP A 344 -13.03 5.74 -29.09
C TRP A 344 -14.07 5.78 -27.95
N SER A 345 -15.36 5.77 -28.30
CA SER A 345 -16.44 5.82 -27.32
C SER A 345 -16.60 4.51 -26.56
N GLY A 346 -16.53 3.37 -27.26
CA GLY A 346 -16.75 2.04 -26.67
C GLY A 346 -15.55 1.51 -25.90
N LYS A 347 -14.33 1.64 -26.44
CA LYS A 347 -13.12 1.16 -25.77
C LYS A 347 -12.47 2.23 -24.91
N ILE A 348 -11.94 3.30 -25.51
CA ILE A 348 -11.14 4.28 -24.76
C ILE A 348 -11.94 4.94 -23.63
N LYS A 349 -13.16 5.40 -23.90
CA LYS A 349 -13.96 6.16 -22.92
C LYS A 349 -14.76 5.27 -21.97
N ASN A 350 -15.21 4.10 -22.41
CA ASN A 350 -16.07 3.24 -21.63
C ASN A 350 -15.32 2.03 -21.05
N ASP A 351 -14.99 1.03 -21.86
CA ASP A 351 -14.41 -0.22 -21.35
C ASP A 351 -13.05 -0.02 -20.66
N TRP A 352 -12.22 0.88 -21.20
CA TRP A 352 -10.85 1.12 -20.73
C TRP A 352 -10.74 2.39 -19.87
N GLY A 353 -11.78 3.23 -19.82
CA GLY A 353 -11.70 4.61 -19.32
C GLY A 353 -11.08 4.74 -17.93
N ALA A 354 -11.48 3.88 -16.99
CA ALA A 354 -10.93 3.87 -15.64
C ALA A 354 -9.42 3.57 -15.66
N PHE A 355 -8.99 2.55 -16.42
CA PHE A 355 -7.58 2.19 -16.52
C PHE A 355 -6.76 3.23 -17.28
N ILE A 356 -7.32 3.84 -18.34
CA ILE A 356 -6.66 4.90 -19.11
C ILE A 356 -6.29 6.07 -18.20
N HIS A 357 -7.21 6.44 -17.30
CA HIS A 357 -6.97 7.47 -16.30
C HIS A 357 -5.94 7.02 -15.26
N ASP A 358 -6.17 5.87 -14.60
CA ASP A 358 -5.33 5.43 -13.48
C ASP A 358 -3.90 5.05 -13.88
N ALA A 359 -3.70 4.68 -15.16
CA ALA A 359 -2.40 4.41 -15.73
C ALA A 359 -1.73 5.62 -16.40
N ASP A 360 -2.35 6.81 -16.38
CA ASP A 360 -1.98 7.99 -17.17
C ASP A 360 -1.67 7.66 -18.64
N VAL A 361 -2.50 6.82 -19.27
CA VAL A 361 -2.35 6.50 -20.70
C VAL A 361 -2.74 7.71 -21.54
N LEU A 362 -3.83 8.38 -21.17
CA LEU A 362 -4.26 9.66 -21.73
C LEU A 362 -4.76 10.58 -20.61
N THR A 363 -4.38 11.84 -20.71
CA THR A 363 -4.89 12.90 -19.82
C THR A 363 -6.30 13.35 -20.24
N VAL A 364 -7.03 13.95 -19.30
CA VAL A 364 -8.37 14.54 -19.58
C VAL A 364 -8.30 15.55 -20.74
N THR A 365 -7.23 16.36 -20.80
CA THR A 365 -7.03 17.34 -21.88
C THR A 365 -6.82 16.66 -23.24
N GLN A 366 -6.07 15.56 -23.28
CA GLN A 366 -5.86 14.78 -24.51
C GLN A 366 -7.16 14.13 -24.99
N ILE A 367 -7.95 13.57 -24.07
CA ILE A 367 -9.27 13.00 -24.38
C ILE A 367 -10.19 14.09 -24.96
N SER A 368 -10.26 15.26 -24.32
CA SER A 368 -11.05 16.39 -24.80
C SER A 368 -10.62 16.86 -26.19
N SER A 369 -9.30 16.91 -26.45
CA SER A 369 -8.78 17.33 -27.75
C SER A 369 -9.21 16.39 -28.88
N ILE A 370 -9.24 15.08 -28.64
CA ILE A 370 -9.73 14.11 -29.64
C ILE A 370 -11.25 14.21 -29.76
N ASP A 371 -11.99 14.34 -28.65
CA ASP A 371 -13.45 14.52 -28.67
C ASP A 371 -13.85 15.73 -29.54
N ASP A 372 -13.17 16.87 -29.40
CA ASP A 372 -13.45 18.07 -30.20
C ASP A 372 -13.18 17.84 -31.70
N GLN A 373 -12.12 17.12 -32.04
CA GLN A 373 -11.80 16.77 -33.43
C GLN A 373 -12.82 15.81 -34.04
N LEU A 374 -13.37 14.89 -33.24
CA LEU A 374 -14.40 13.95 -33.70
C LEU A 374 -15.71 14.64 -34.08
N VAL A 375 -16.08 15.71 -33.36
CA VAL A 375 -17.26 16.51 -33.73
C VAL A 375 -17.10 17.10 -35.13
N GLY A 376 -15.94 17.71 -35.41
CA GLY A 376 -15.65 18.24 -36.75
C GLY A 376 -15.59 17.15 -37.82
N TRP A 377 -14.98 16.01 -37.51
CA TRP A 377 -14.88 14.90 -38.46
C TRP A 377 -16.23 14.28 -38.80
N GLU A 378 -17.14 14.15 -37.82
CA GLU A 378 -18.49 13.64 -38.07
C GLU A 378 -19.23 14.49 -39.11
N GLU A 379 -19.19 15.81 -38.96
CA GLU A 379 -19.88 16.73 -39.88
C GLU A 379 -19.36 16.57 -41.31
N GLN A 380 -18.05 16.38 -41.45
CA GLN A 380 -17.38 16.30 -42.74
C GLN A 380 -17.47 14.92 -43.40
N ALA A 381 -17.51 13.85 -42.61
CA ALA A 381 -17.58 12.47 -43.11
C ALA A 381 -19.01 12.05 -43.49
N ARG A 382 -20.05 12.77 -43.06
CA ARG A 382 -21.44 12.41 -43.36
C ARG A 382 -21.71 12.43 -44.87
N PRO A 383 -22.18 11.32 -45.47
CA PRO A 383 -22.41 11.27 -46.90
C PRO A 383 -23.54 12.24 -47.29
N ILE A 384 -23.30 13.05 -48.31
CA ILE A 384 -24.32 13.92 -48.89
C ILE A 384 -25.47 13.05 -49.40
N HIS A 385 -26.70 13.31 -48.94
CA HIS A 385 -27.87 12.53 -49.35
C HIS A 385 -27.96 12.48 -50.88
N PRO A 386 -28.17 11.31 -51.52
CA PRO A 386 -28.12 11.17 -52.98
C PRO A 386 -29.02 12.15 -53.73
N MET A 387 -30.16 12.51 -53.12
CA MET A 387 -31.08 13.51 -53.66
C MET A 387 -30.45 14.90 -53.84
N ILE A 388 -29.50 15.32 -53.00
CA ILE A 388 -28.81 16.61 -53.13
C ILE A 388 -27.95 16.60 -54.40
N ILE A 389 -27.27 15.49 -54.71
CA ILE A 389 -26.51 15.33 -55.96
C ILE A 389 -27.47 15.39 -57.16
N VAL A 390 -28.62 14.71 -57.09
CA VAL A 390 -29.68 14.78 -58.11
C VAL A 390 -30.18 16.23 -58.29
N PHE A 391 -30.41 16.97 -57.22
CA PHE A 391 -30.82 18.37 -57.28
C PHE A 391 -29.75 19.26 -57.92
N ILE A 392 -28.46 19.07 -57.60
CA ILE A 392 -27.36 19.81 -58.22
C ILE A 392 -27.30 19.53 -59.73
N VAL A 393 -27.44 18.28 -60.15
CA VAL A 393 -27.47 17.91 -61.57
C VAL A 393 -28.69 18.52 -62.27
N ILE A 394 -29.87 18.50 -61.65
CA ILE A 394 -31.08 19.12 -62.21
C ILE A 394 -30.89 20.63 -62.37
N ILE A 395 -30.33 21.32 -61.37
CA ILE A 395 -30.06 22.76 -61.42
C ILE A 395 -29.05 23.09 -62.53
N ALA A 396 -27.98 22.29 -62.67
CA ALA A 396 -27.01 22.46 -63.75
C ALA A 396 -27.63 22.28 -65.14
N VAL A 397 -28.50 21.28 -65.33
CA VAL A 397 -29.21 21.07 -66.60
C VAL A 397 -30.19 22.21 -66.89
N LEU A 398 -30.94 22.68 -65.88
CA LEU A 398 -31.90 23.78 -66.04
C LEU A 398 -31.20 25.11 -66.38
N THR A 399 -30.06 25.40 -65.77
CA THR A 399 -29.27 26.61 -66.07
C THR A 399 -28.66 26.57 -67.47
N ILE A 400 -28.16 25.43 -67.92
CA ILE A 400 -27.69 25.25 -69.30
C ILE A 400 -28.86 25.38 -70.29
N GLY A 401 -30.00 24.76 -69.99
CA GLY A 401 -31.21 24.86 -70.83
C GLY A 401 -31.73 26.29 -70.94
N PHE A 402 -31.77 27.03 -69.83
CA PHE A 402 -32.19 28.42 -69.78
C PHE A 402 -31.24 29.35 -70.56
N THR A 403 -29.93 29.17 -70.41
CA THR A 403 -28.94 29.97 -71.15
C THR A 403 -29.01 29.70 -72.65
N MET A 404 -29.18 28.45 -73.09
CA MET A 404 -29.41 28.13 -74.51
C MET A 404 -30.71 28.74 -75.06
N ALA A 405 -31.80 28.70 -74.29
CA ALA A 405 -33.06 29.31 -74.69
C ALA A 405 -32.93 30.83 -74.86
N MET A 406 -32.27 31.51 -73.90
CA MET A 406 -31.99 32.94 -73.95
C MET A 406 -31.11 33.33 -75.15
N PHE A 407 -30.07 32.55 -75.45
CA PHE A 407 -29.23 32.75 -76.64
C PHE A 407 -29.99 32.56 -77.96
N LYS A 408 -30.98 31.66 -77.98
CA LYS A 408 -31.81 31.43 -79.16
C LYS A 408 -32.81 32.57 -79.39
N THR A 409 -33.37 33.14 -78.31
CA THR A 409 -34.26 34.30 -78.37
C THR A 409 -33.57 35.63 -78.66
N GLN A 410 -32.25 35.75 -78.46
CA GLN A 410 -31.49 36.96 -78.86
C GLN A 410 -31.04 36.95 -80.33
N LYS A 411 -31.11 35.80 -81.01
CA LYS A 411 -30.73 35.64 -82.43
C LYS A 411 -31.91 35.58 -83.39
N ALA A 412 -33.14 35.52 -82.88
CA ALA A 412 -34.39 35.64 -83.63
C ALA A 412 -34.91 37.07 -83.46
#